data_AF-A0A2D7A2J3-F1
#
_entry.id   AF-A0A2D7A2J3-F1
#
_cell.length_a   1.000
_cell.length_b   1.000
_cell.length_c   1.000
_cell.angle_alpha   90.00
_cell.angle_beta   90.00
_cell.angle_gamma   90.00
#
_symmetry.space_group_name_H-M   'P 1'
#
loop_
_entity.id
_entity.type
_entity.pdbx_description
1 polymer ?
#
loop_
_entity_poly.entity_id
_entity_poly.type
_entity_poly.pdbx_seq_one_letter_code
_entity_poly.pdbx_strand_id
1 'polypeptide(L)'
;MFKSMLKIVIIFTLLNSCKEVKTDLIVRNNNDSIINFMFSPPIKLDSLPVAYRIKNNIFNWSELTVFIDAFENLSILNPEGIEVFIDDLDLKLKALSKSSYPQHLDLPDIKSRLKVVRTKLLQTKFHSKNKSWENLDLSLQELYLSYNSLIKRIKSINEEVNLFNKEFN
;
A
#
# COMPACT_ATOMS: atom_id res chain seq x y z
N MET A 1 34.93 -38.62 -1.89
CA MET A 1 35.48 -37.26 -1.64
C MET A 1 34.51 -36.11 -1.99
N PHE A 2 33.61 -36.23 -2.98
CA PHE A 2 32.71 -35.12 -3.39
C PHE A 2 31.60 -34.73 -2.38
N LYS A 3 31.14 -35.65 -1.53
CA LYS A 3 30.03 -35.39 -0.59
C LYS A 3 30.42 -34.50 0.61
N SER A 4 31.72 -34.44 0.94
CA SER A 4 32.25 -33.60 2.03
C SER A 4 32.51 -32.16 1.58
N MET A 5 32.94 -31.98 0.32
CA MET A 5 33.19 -30.66 -0.28
C MET A 5 31.91 -29.86 -0.53
N LEU A 6 30.76 -30.53 -0.74
CA LEU A 6 29.46 -29.85 -0.96
C LEU A 6 28.94 -29.13 0.30
N LYS A 7 29.26 -29.64 1.50
CA LYS A 7 28.85 -29.03 2.77
C LYS A 7 29.64 -27.76 3.10
N ILE A 8 30.90 -27.70 2.67
CA ILE A 8 31.79 -26.55 2.92
C ILE A 8 31.38 -25.36 2.04
N VAL A 9 30.89 -25.61 0.82
CA VAL A 9 30.43 -24.55 -0.11
C VAL A 9 29.11 -23.91 0.36
N ILE A 10 28.21 -24.67 0.99
CA ILE A 10 26.92 -24.16 1.50
C ILE A 10 27.10 -23.27 2.74
N ILE A 11 28.17 -23.47 3.51
CA ILE A 11 28.48 -22.65 4.70
C ILE A 11 29.05 -21.27 4.33
N PHE A 12 29.72 -21.14 3.18
CA PHE A 12 30.34 -19.87 2.76
C PHE A 12 29.35 -18.85 2.17
N THR A 13 28.18 -19.27 1.70
CA THR A 13 27.21 -18.37 1.06
C THR A 13 26.30 -17.63 2.05
N LEU A 14 26.37 -17.95 3.35
CA LEU A 14 25.55 -17.30 4.40
C LEU A 14 26.22 -16.07 5.04
N LEU A 15 27.49 -15.79 4.74
CA LEU A 15 28.24 -14.68 5.36
C LEU A 15 28.22 -13.37 4.57
N ASN A 16 27.61 -13.34 3.38
CA ASN A 16 27.36 -12.10 2.62
C ASN A 16 25.96 -11.53 2.87
N SER A 17 25.39 -11.81 4.05
CA SER A 17 24.19 -11.13 4.53
C SER A 17 24.48 -9.65 4.71
N CYS A 18 23.76 -8.82 3.96
CA CYS A 18 23.60 -7.37 4.05
C CYS A 18 24.56 -6.64 5.01
N LYS A 19 25.45 -5.81 4.45
CA LYS A 19 26.01 -4.69 5.21
C LYS A 19 24.87 -3.72 5.52
N GLU A 20 24.45 -3.67 6.78
CA GLU A 20 23.60 -2.60 7.27
C GLU A 20 24.32 -1.27 7.05
N VAL A 21 23.77 -0.44 6.17
CA VAL A 21 24.11 0.99 6.15
C VAL A 21 23.56 1.54 7.46
N LYS A 22 24.46 1.82 8.41
CA LYS A 22 24.14 2.66 9.56
C LYS A 22 23.70 4.00 9.00
N THR A 23 22.39 4.19 8.91
CA THR A 23 21.81 5.51 8.77
C THR A 23 22.00 6.15 10.13
N ASP A 24 22.96 7.07 10.21
CA ASP A 24 23.09 7.93 11.38
C ASP A 24 21.70 8.50 11.67
N LEU A 25 21.23 8.29 12.90
CA LEU A 25 20.06 8.97 13.42
C LEU A 25 20.40 10.46 13.41
N ILE A 26 19.99 11.14 12.35
CA ILE A 26 20.01 12.60 12.28
C ILE A 26 19.13 13.07 13.45
N VAL A 27 19.77 13.55 14.52
CA VAL A 27 19.14 14.37 15.54
C VAL A 27 18.65 15.62 14.81
N ARG A 28 17.38 15.60 14.40
CA ARG A 28 16.76 16.71 13.70
C ARG A 28 16.46 17.79 14.75
N ASN A 29 17.09 18.95 14.60
CA ASN A 29 16.87 20.12 15.44
C ASN A 29 15.36 20.43 15.51
N ASN A 30 14.85 20.64 16.72
CA ASN A 30 13.45 20.87 17.04
C ASN A 30 12.94 22.28 16.65
N ASN A 31 13.18 22.71 15.41
CA ASN A 31 12.77 24.04 14.92
C ASN A 31 11.76 24.02 13.77
N ASP A 32 11.15 22.87 13.46
CA ASP A 32 10.11 22.81 12.41
C ASP A 32 8.74 23.19 12.98
N SER A 33 8.63 24.47 13.36
CA SER A 33 7.33 25.14 13.37
C SER A 33 6.70 24.99 11.97
N ILE A 34 5.37 24.83 11.89
CA ILE A 34 4.53 24.55 10.71
C ILE A 34 4.67 25.59 9.54
N ILE A 35 5.63 26.50 9.60
CA ILE A 35 5.46 27.82 9.02
C ILE A 35 5.55 27.90 7.49
N ASN A 36 5.96 26.87 6.70
CA ASN A 36 5.92 27.02 5.22
C ASN A 36 6.06 25.74 4.38
N PHE A 37 5.76 24.54 4.89
CA PHE A 37 5.87 23.34 4.03
C PHE A 37 4.64 23.21 3.12
N MET A 38 4.86 23.31 1.81
CA MET A 38 3.83 23.10 0.79
C MET A 38 3.89 21.65 0.31
N PHE A 39 2.79 20.91 0.49
CA PHE A 39 2.69 19.54 0.04
C PHE A 39 2.61 19.45 -1.48
N SER A 40 3.17 18.37 -2.02
CA SER A 40 2.99 18.04 -3.42
C SER A 40 1.51 17.75 -3.70
N PRO A 41 0.99 18.10 -4.89
CA PRO A 41 -0.35 17.69 -5.28
C PRO A 41 -0.49 16.16 -5.15
N PRO A 42 -1.63 15.66 -4.69
CA PRO A 42 -1.85 14.22 -4.56
C PRO A 42 -1.80 13.56 -5.95
N ILE A 43 -1.13 12.42 -6.03
CA ILE A 43 -1.19 11.57 -7.23
C ILE A 43 -2.65 11.19 -7.49
N LYS A 44 -3.07 11.35 -8.75
CA LYS A 44 -4.40 10.97 -9.20
C LYS A 44 -4.67 9.49 -8.89
N LEU A 45 -5.72 9.24 -8.14
CA LEU A 45 -6.12 7.90 -7.75
C LEU A 45 -6.80 7.15 -8.91
N ASP A 46 -6.45 5.88 -9.07
CA ASP A 46 -7.16 4.96 -9.94
C ASP A 46 -8.53 4.64 -9.34
N SER A 47 -9.58 4.76 -10.15
CA SER A 47 -10.95 4.56 -9.68
C SER A 47 -11.44 3.13 -9.88
N LEU A 48 -12.27 2.63 -8.98
CA LEU A 48 -13.14 1.46 -9.22
C LEU A 48 -14.60 1.91 -9.14
N PRO A 49 -15.17 2.45 -10.23
CA PRO A 49 -16.54 2.98 -10.20
C PRO A 49 -17.56 1.92 -9.77
N VAL A 50 -18.67 2.35 -9.16
CA VAL A 50 -19.77 1.46 -8.73
C VAL A 50 -20.21 0.53 -9.86
N ALA A 51 -20.42 1.05 -11.07
CA ALA A 51 -20.80 0.25 -12.23
C ALA A 51 -19.79 -0.85 -12.57
N TYR A 52 -18.48 -0.57 -12.42
CA TYR A 52 -17.43 -1.57 -12.61
C TYR A 52 -17.51 -2.65 -11.52
N ARG A 53 -17.71 -2.25 -10.25
CA ARG A 53 -17.81 -3.20 -9.13
C ARG A 53 -19.04 -4.11 -9.28
N ILE A 54 -20.16 -3.59 -9.75
CA ILE A 54 -21.38 -4.38 -10.04
C ILE A 54 -21.09 -5.39 -11.15
N LYS A 55 -20.56 -4.93 -12.29
CA LYS A 55 -20.27 -5.77 -13.46
C LYS A 55 -19.35 -6.96 -13.13
N ASN A 56 -18.40 -6.78 -12.22
CA ASN A 56 -17.39 -7.79 -11.88
C ASN A 56 -17.66 -8.50 -10.53
N ASN A 57 -18.87 -8.45 -9.99
CA ASN A 57 -19.23 -9.11 -8.72
C ASN A 57 -18.35 -8.72 -7.50
N ILE A 58 -17.88 -7.47 -7.49
CA ILE A 58 -17.07 -6.87 -6.41
C ILE A 58 -17.92 -5.97 -5.51
N PHE A 59 -19.09 -5.53 -5.99
CA PHE A 59 -19.94 -4.57 -5.27
C PHE A 59 -20.30 -5.01 -3.84
N ASN A 60 -20.47 -6.31 -3.61
CA ASN A 60 -20.80 -6.86 -2.29
C ASN A 60 -19.60 -6.92 -1.34
N TRP A 61 -18.39 -6.59 -1.80
CA TRP A 61 -17.21 -6.46 -0.95
C TRP A 61 -17.18 -5.08 -0.29
N SER A 62 -18.01 -4.93 0.75
CA SER A 62 -18.28 -3.65 1.40
C SER A 62 -17.00 -2.99 1.96
N GLU A 63 -16.09 -3.79 2.50
CA GLU A 63 -14.84 -3.36 3.10
C GLU A 63 -13.90 -2.74 2.07
N LEU A 64 -13.92 -3.24 0.82
CA LEU A 64 -13.17 -2.62 -0.27
C LEU A 64 -13.77 -1.26 -0.63
N THR A 65 -15.10 -1.13 -0.64
CA THR A 65 -15.77 0.14 -0.95
C THR A 65 -15.41 1.22 0.07
N VAL A 66 -15.59 0.96 1.36
CA VAL A 66 -15.26 1.94 2.41
C VAL A 66 -13.76 2.26 2.46
N PHE A 67 -12.90 1.31 2.08
CA PHE A 67 -11.47 1.52 1.94
C PHE A 67 -11.12 2.46 0.78
N ILE A 68 -11.77 2.31 -0.38
CA ILE A 68 -11.60 3.22 -1.53
C ILE A 68 -12.06 4.62 -1.16
N ASP A 69 -13.24 4.74 -0.53
CA ASP A 69 -13.79 6.03 -0.13
C ASP A 69 -12.87 6.75 0.89
N ALA A 70 -12.26 6.02 1.82
CA ALA A 70 -11.27 6.58 2.76
C ALA A 70 -10.01 7.10 2.06
N PHE A 71 -9.56 6.42 0.99
CA PHE A 71 -8.45 6.88 0.15
C PHE A 71 -8.79 8.15 -0.63
N GLU A 72 -10.00 8.23 -1.20
CA GLU A 72 -10.47 9.43 -1.89
C GLU A 72 -10.54 10.61 -0.93
N ASN A 73 -11.10 10.41 0.26
CA ASN A 73 -11.13 11.43 1.31
C ASN A 73 -9.72 11.92 1.64
N LEU A 74 -8.78 11.02 1.95
CA LEU A 74 -7.39 11.38 2.25
C LEU A 74 -6.75 12.23 1.14
N SER A 75 -7.06 11.94 -0.14
CA SER A 75 -6.49 12.68 -1.28
C SER A 75 -7.07 14.08 -1.50
N ILE A 76 -8.26 14.37 -0.98
CA ILE A 76 -8.93 15.67 -1.20
C ILE A 76 -8.50 16.71 -0.15
N LEU A 77 -7.99 16.26 1.01
CA LEU A 77 -7.81 17.11 2.18
C LEU A 77 -6.48 17.86 2.23
N ASN A 78 -6.56 19.05 2.83
CA ASN A 78 -5.42 19.85 3.23
C ASN A 78 -4.66 19.11 4.37
N PRO A 79 -3.32 19.12 4.38
CA PRO A 79 -2.48 18.53 5.44
C PRO A 79 -2.87 18.84 6.89
N GLU A 80 -3.56 19.94 7.14
CA GLU A 80 -4.09 20.28 8.46
C GLU A 80 -5.21 19.29 8.86
N GLY A 81 -4.93 18.44 9.85
CA GLY A 81 -5.85 17.39 10.30
C GLY A 81 -5.70 16.04 9.60
N ILE A 82 -4.65 15.85 8.78
CA ILE A 82 -4.40 14.61 8.02
C ILE A 82 -4.30 13.35 8.90
N GLU A 83 -3.92 13.48 10.16
CA GLU A 83 -3.81 12.37 11.12
C GLU A 83 -5.13 11.61 11.28
N VAL A 84 -6.26 12.30 11.33
CA VAL A 84 -7.59 11.69 11.49
C VAL A 84 -7.93 10.81 10.30
N PHE A 85 -7.57 11.25 9.09
CA PHE A 85 -7.82 10.52 7.85
C PHE A 85 -6.87 9.34 7.67
N ILE A 86 -5.61 9.49 8.07
CA ILE A 86 -4.65 8.38 8.14
C ILE A 86 -5.15 7.30 9.11
N ASP A 87 -5.69 7.71 10.26
CA ASP A 87 -6.23 6.78 11.26
C ASP A 87 -7.52 6.09 10.79
N ASP A 88 -8.45 6.81 10.17
CA ASP A 88 -9.64 6.17 9.56
C ASP A 88 -9.24 5.19 8.47
N LEU A 89 -8.30 5.56 7.58
CA LEU A 89 -7.79 4.67 6.55
C LEU A 89 -7.12 3.42 7.12
N ASP A 90 -6.36 3.53 8.21
CA ASP A 90 -5.75 2.39 8.90
C ASP A 90 -6.82 1.43 9.46
N LEU A 91 -7.92 1.97 10.00
CA LEU A 91 -9.06 1.16 10.44
C LEU A 91 -9.73 0.44 9.26
N LYS A 92 -10.02 1.14 8.15
CA LYS A 92 -10.65 0.51 6.96
C LYS A 92 -9.75 -0.55 6.34
N LEU A 93 -8.45 -0.28 6.23
CA LEU A 93 -7.48 -1.23 5.71
C LEU A 93 -7.37 -2.49 6.58
N LYS A 94 -7.41 -2.35 7.90
CA LYS A 94 -7.44 -3.49 8.82
C LYS A 94 -8.72 -4.32 8.66
N ALA A 95 -9.87 -3.68 8.45
CA ALA A 95 -11.13 -4.37 8.17
C ALA A 95 -11.05 -5.13 6.83
N LEU A 96 -10.63 -4.47 5.76
CA LEU A 96 -10.43 -5.09 4.44
C LEU A 96 -9.48 -6.28 4.50
N SER A 97 -8.36 -6.15 5.21
CA SER A 97 -7.37 -7.22 5.37
C SER A 97 -7.92 -8.48 6.05
N LYS A 98 -8.98 -8.36 6.86
CA LYS A 98 -9.62 -9.46 7.60
C LYS A 98 -10.93 -9.94 6.97
N SER A 99 -11.46 -9.19 6.01
CA SER A 99 -12.72 -9.51 5.33
C SER A 99 -12.60 -10.76 4.46
N SER A 100 -13.75 -11.31 4.07
CA SER A 100 -13.81 -12.38 3.07
C SER A 100 -13.67 -11.79 1.66
N TYR A 101 -12.66 -12.25 0.93
CA TYR A 101 -12.38 -11.80 -0.43
C TYR A 101 -13.31 -12.54 -1.40
N PRO A 102 -13.77 -11.88 -2.48
CA PRO A 102 -14.39 -12.60 -3.60
C PRO A 102 -13.44 -13.70 -4.08
N GLN A 103 -13.96 -14.90 -4.36
CA GLN A 103 -13.14 -16.09 -4.63
C GLN A 103 -12.08 -15.86 -5.73
N HIS A 104 -12.44 -15.16 -6.80
CA HIS A 104 -11.54 -14.85 -7.92
C HIS A 104 -10.47 -13.78 -7.59
N LEU A 105 -10.64 -13.04 -6.49
CA LEU A 105 -9.70 -12.04 -5.97
C LEU A 105 -9.00 -12.49 -4.69
N ASP A 106 -9.33 -13.68 -4.16
CA ASP A 106 -8.69 -14.27 -2.98
C ASP A 106 -7.31 -14.86 -3.33
N LEU A 107 -6.46 -14.03 -3.93
CA LEU A 107 -5.19 -14.42 -4.53
C LEU A 107 -4.01 -13.86 -3.72
N PRO A 108 -2.88 -14.59 -3.62
CA PRO A 108 -1.67 -14.09 -2.97
C PRO A 108 -1.17 -12.75 -3.53
N ASP A 109 -1.37 -12.49 -4.82
CA ASP A 109 -0.96 -11.25 -5.51
C ASP A 109 -1.78 -10.03 -5.04
N ILE A 110 -3.11 -10.18 -4.86
CA ILE A 110 -3.95 -9.12 -4.27
C ILE A 110 -3.54 -8.88 -2.81
N LYS A 111 -3.39 -9.95 -2.03
CA LYS A 111 -3.02 -9.85 -0.61
C LYS A 111 -1.64 -9.24 -0.41
N SER A 112 -0.66 -9.55 -1.26
CA SER A 112 0.68 -8.99 -1.17
C SER A 112 0.68 -7.49 -1.45
N ARG A 113 -0.05 -7.03 -2.47
CA ARG A 113 -0.22 -5.60 -2.77
C ARG A 113 -0.92 -4.86 -1.63
N LEU A 114 -1.95 -5.46 -1.03
CA LEU A 114 -2.60 -4.89 0.15
C LEU A 114 -1.62 -4.73 1.34
N LYS A 115 -0.70 -5.68 1.53
CA LYS A 115 0.38 -5.54 2.53
C LYS A 115 1.32 -4.39 2.20
N VAL A 116 1.66 -4.18 0.92
CA VAL A 116 2.48 -3.03 0.50
C VAL A 116 1.77 -1.72 0.84
N VAL A 117 0.48 -1.60 0.53
CA VAL A 117 -0.34 -0.43 0.93
C VAL A 117 -0.28 -0.21 2.43
N ARG A 118 -0.43 -1.27 3.22
CA ARG A 118 -0.33 -1.20 4.69
C ARG A 118 1.03 -0.70 5.16
N THR A 119 2.11 -1.20 4.58
CA THR A 119 3.46 -0.74 4.93
C THR A 119 3.62 0.76 4.64
N LYS A 120 3.17 1.22 3.47
CA LYS A 120 3.22 2.64 3.12
C LYS A 120 2.37 3.50 4.05
N LEU A 121 1.17 3.04 4.40
CA LEU A 121 0.30 3.74 5.35
C LEU A 121 0.95 3.87 6.74
N LEU A 122 1.64 2.84 7.21
CA LEU A 122 2.35 2.88 8.49
C LEU A 122 3.51 3.89 8.46
N GLN A 123 4.22 4.00 7.33
CA GLN A 123 5.26 5.02 7.13
C GLN A 123 4.64 6.42 7.16
N THR A 124 3.54 6.64 6.43
CA THR A 124 2.79 7.90 6.45
C THR A 124 2.34 8.28 7.85
N LYS A 125 1.74 7.33 8.58
CA LYS A 125 1.31 7.53 9.97
C LYS A 125 2.47 7.89 10.90
N PHE A 126 3.62 7.24 10.73
CA PHE A 126 4.83 7.56 11.49
C PHE A 126 5.30 8.99 11.21
N HIS A 127 5.42 9.39 9.94
CA HIS A 127 5.89 10.73 9.59
C HIS A 127 4.91 11.82 10.01
N SER A 128 3.60 11.56 9.94
CA SER A 128 2.57 12.48 10.41
C SER A 128 2.70 12.74 11.91
N LYS A 129 2.77 11.69 12.74
CA LYS A 129 2.90 11.82 14.20
C LYS A 129 4.16 12.55 14.64
N ASN A 130 5.24 12.37 13.89
CA ASN A 130 6.52 13.03 14.16
C ASN A 130 6.65 14.39 13.46
N LYS A 131 5.58 14.90 12.83
CA LYS A 131 5.56 16.19 12.13
C LYS A 131 6.71 16.36 11.14
N SER A 132 7.14 15.26 10.52
CA SER A 132 8.23 15.24 9.54
C SER A 132 7.66 15.54 8.15
N TRP A 133 7.34 16.82 7.88
CA TRP A 133 6.50 17.22 6.75
C TRP A 133 6.99 16.76 5.37
N GLU A 134 8.29 16.89 5.09
CA GLU A 134 8.90 16.41 3.85
C GLU A 134 8.74 14.89 3.67
N ASN A 135 9.05 14.12 4.72
CA ASN A 135 8.90 12.67 4.68
C ASN A 135 7.42 12.25 4.64
N LEU A 136 6.54 13.04 5.25
CA LEU A 136 5.11 12.81 5.18
C LEU A 136 4.63 12.96 3.74
N ASP A 137 5.01 14.04 3.05
CA ASP A 137 4.67 14.25 1.64
C ASP A 137 5.16 13.08 0.77
N LEU A 138 6.45 12.73 0.87
CA LEU A 138 7.01 11.59 0.12
C LEU A 138 6.24 10.28 0.40
N SER A 139 5.96 9.99 1.66
CA SER A 139 5.23 8.77 2.04
C SER A 139 3.77 8.78 1.58
N LEU A 140 3.11 9.94 1.49
CA LEU A 140 1.77 10.07 0.92
C LEU A 140 1.79 9.75 -0.58
N GLN A 141 2.78 10.26 -1.32
CA GLN A 141 2.93 9.94 -2.73
C GLN A 141 3.13 8.43 -2.95
N GLU A 142 3.98 7.80 -2.15
CA GLU A 142 4.18 6.35 -2.19
C GLU A 142 2.92 5.56 -1.80
N LEU A 143 2.16 6.05 -0.83
CA LEU A 143 0.89 5.46 -0.42
C LEU A 143 -0.12 5.49 -1.57
N TYR A 144 -0.30 6.63 -2.24
CA TYR A 144 -1.19 6.75 -3.40
C TYR A 144 -0.74 5.86 -4.57
N LEU A 145 0.57 5.76 -4.84
CA LEU A 145 1.10 4.85 -5.85
C LEU A 145 0.81 3.38 -5.52
N SER A 146 0.98 2.99 -4.26
CA SER A 146 0.71 1.61 -3.82
C SER A 146 -0.78 1.26 -3.92
N TYR A 147 -1.67 2.21 -3.61
CA TYR A 147 -3.11 2.07 -3.81
C TYR A 147 -3.43 1.88 -5.29
N ASN A 148 -2.90 2.74 -6.16
CA ASN A 148 -3.09 2.65 -7.61
C ASN A 148 -2.63 1.28 -8.14
N SER A 149 -1.51 0.77 -7.64
CA SER A 149 -1.01 -0.56 -7.97
C SER A 149 -1.98 -1.68 -7.59
N LEU A 150 -2.59 -1.60 -6.39
CA LEU A 150 -3.62 -2.54 -5.94
C LEU A 150 -4.85 -2.48 -6.85
N ILE A 151 -5.38 -1.28 -7.10
CA ILE A 151 -6.57 -1.08 -7.92
C ILE A 151 -6.36 -1.60 -9.35
N LYS A 152 -5.23 -1.27 -9.97
CA LYS A 152 -4.87 -1.79 -11.30
C LYS A 152 -4.82 -3.31 -11.33
N ARG A 153 -4.28 -3.94 -10.28
CA ARG A 153 -4.23 -5.41 -10.25
C ARG A 153 -5.60 -6.05 -10.09
N ILE A 154 -6.47 -5.48 -9.25
CA ILE A 154 -7.87 -5.92 -9.16
C ILE A 154 -8.52 -5.85 -10.56
N LYS A 155 -8.30 -4.75 -11.31
CA LYS A 155 -8.85 -4.62 -12.65
C LYS A 155 -8.32 -5.66 -13.63
N SER A 156 -7.01 -5.84 -13.68
CA SER A 156 -6.35 -6.79 -14.58
C SER A 156 -6.79 -8.24 -14.31
N ILE A 157 -6.95 -8.64 -13.05
CA ILE A 157 -7.46 -10.00 -12.74
C ILE A 157 -8.89 -10.19 -13.26
N ASN A 158 -9.76 -9.20 -13.10
CA ASN A 158 -11.12 -9.32 -13.65
C ASN A 158 -11.13 -9.36 -15.17
N GLU A 159 -10.23 -8.63 -15.83
CA GLU A 159 -10.08 -8.68 -17.28
C GLU A 159 -9.65 -10.08 -17.73
N GLU A 160 -8.65 -10.67 -17.06
CA GLU A 160 -8.21 -12.06 -17.29
C GLU A 160 -9.39 -13.04 -17.13
N VAL A 161 -10.12 -12.98 -16.01
CA VAL A 161 -11.29 -13.85 -15.74
C VAL A 161 -12.37 -13.68 -16.81
N ASN A 162 -12.66 -12.45 -17.22
CA ASN A 162 -13.67 -12.18 -18.25
C ASN A 162 -13.25 -12.69 -19.64
N LEU A 163 -11.94 -12.67 -19.95
CA LEU A 163 -11.41 -13.22 -21.19
C LEU A 163 -11.54 -14.75 -21.20
N PHE A 164 -11.09 -15.42 -20.13
CA PHE A 164 -11.26 -16.87 -20.00
C PHE A 164 -12.73 -17.28 -20.13
N ASN A 165 -13.65 -16.59 -19.45
CA ASN A 165 -15.08 -16.93 -19.54
C ASN A 165 -15.67 -16.73 -20.94
N LYS A 166 -15.10 -15.87 -21.79
CA LYS A 166 -15.56 -15.68 -23.18
C LYS A 166 -14.99 -16.71 -24.14
N GLU A 167 -13.84 -17.30 -23.84
CA GLU A 167 -13.21 -18.31 -24.69
C GLU A 167 -13.85 -19.70 -24.53
N PHE A 168 -14.54 -19.93 -23.41
CA PHE A 168 -15.14 -21.21 -23.06
C PHE A 168 -16.69 -21.22 -23.00
N ASN A 169 -17.34 -20.13 -23.43
CA ASN A 169 -18.79 -20.02 -23.65
C ASN A 169 -19.08 -19.66 -25.10
#